data_AF-A0A352RJA6-F1
#
_entry.id   AF-A0A352RJA6-F1
#
_cell.length_a   1.000
_cell.length_b   1.000
_cell.length_c   1.000
_cell.angle_alpha   90.00
_cell.angle_beta   90.00
_cell.angle_gamma   90.00
#
_symmetry.space_group_name_H-M   'P 1'
#
loop_
_entity.id
_entity.type
_entity.pdbx_description
1 polymer ?
#
loop_
_entity_poly.entity_id
_entity_poly.type
_entity_poly.pdbx_seq_one_letter_code
_entity_poly.pdbx_strand_id
1 'polypeptide(L)'
;MRSDSALAGVSELVAKAEEVEGVLVLATEIEVDSADTLRNVGQAVREQLPSGVAWLATTTSGSSDDNEKSTLLCVVSDDLIKRGFKAGEMVNAVAQLAEGRGGGKPNMAQAGIKAPEKLADALAKAPDIVRKKLAN
;
A
#
# COMPACT_ATOMS: atom_id res chain seq x y z
N MET A 1 -12.03 19.73 -1.01
CA MET A 1 -12.20 19.31 0.40
C MET A 1 -12.06 17.79 0.62
N ARG A 2 -11.49 16.99 -0.30
CA ARG A 2 -11.28 15.54 -0.07
C ARG A 2 -9.81 15.18 0.24
N SER A 3 -8.85 15.94 -0.28
CA SER A 3 -7.41 15.70 -0.13
C SER A 3 -6.88 15.97 1.29
N ASP A 4 -7.45 16.95 2.02
CA ASP A 4 -7.08 17.25 3.41
C ASP A 4 -7.46 16.15 4.42
N SER A 5 -8.59 15.46 4.19
CA SER A 5 -9.10 14.48 5.14
C SER A 5 -8.27 13.19 5.17
N ALA A 6 -7.62 12.83 4.06
CA ALA A 6 -6.77 11.65 3.98
C ALA A 6 -5.46 11.83 4.79
N LEU A 7 -4.89 13.03 4.82
CA LEU A 7 -3.72 13.35 5.64
C LEU A 7 -4.07 13.47 7.13
N ALA A 8 -5.24 14.04 7.46
CA ALA A 8 -5.74 14.10 8.82
C ALA A 8 -6.06 12.71 9.42
N GLY A 9 -6.44 11.75 8.57
CA GLY A 9 -6.78 10.38 8.97
C GLY A 9 -5.60 9.40 9.06
N VAL A 10 -4.35 9.83 8.81
CA VAL A 10 -3.19 8.91 8.79
C VAL A 10 -3.04 8.16 10.12
N SER A 11 -3.21 8.84 11.25
CA SER A 11 -3.11 8.21 12.57
C SER A 11 -4.18 7.12 12.76
N GLU A 12 -5.39 7.33 12.22
CA GLU A 12 -6.47 6.36 12.25
C GLU A 12 -6.19 5.17 11.32
N LEU A 13 -5.55 5.41 10.17
CA LEU A 13 -5.10 4.35 9.27
C LEU A 13 -4.04 3.48 9.96
N VAL A 14 -3.04 4.10 10.59
CA VAL A 14 -2.00 3.37 11.35
C VAL A 14 -2.62 2.59 12.51
N ALA A 15 -3.67 3.11 13.16
CA ALA A 15 -4.39 2.39 14.21
C ALA A 15 -5.16 1.14 13.71
N LYS A 16 -5.44 1.05 12.40
CA LYS A 16 -6.02 -0.16 11.77
C LYS A 16 -4.96 -1.18 11.37
N ALA A 17 -3.67 -0.87 11.51
CA ALA A 17 -2.61 -1.82 11.24
C ALA A 17 -2.70 -2.99 12.22
N GLU A 18 -2.57 -4.20 11.71
CA GLU A 18 -2.48 -5.40 12.52
C GLU A 18 -1.01 -5.80 12.76
N GLU A 19 -0.72 -6.37 13.91
CA GLU A 19 0.62 -6.85 14.23
C GLU A 19 0.81 -8.30 13.77
N VAL A 20 1.79 -8.53 12.89
CA VAL A 20 2.18 -9.84 12.39
C VAL A 20 3.61 -10.11 12.80
N GLU A 21 3.81 -10.95 13.82
CA GLU A 21 5.14 -11.37 14.30
C GLU A 21 6.08 -10.18 14.61
N GLY A 22 5.53 -9.15 15.27
CA GLY A 22 6.27 -7.94 15.64
C GLY A 22 6.44 -6.92 14.51
N VAL A 23 5.76 -7.10 13.38
CA VAL A 23 5.73 -6.17 12.23
C VAL A 23 4.31 -5.63 12.04
N LEU A 24 4.14 -4.31 12.00
CA LEU A 24 2.83 -3.72 11.72
C LEU A 24 2.49 -3.85 10.23
N VAL A 25 1.30 -4.33 9.94
CA VAL A 25 0.79 -4.55 8.59
C VAL A 25 -0.48 -3.75 8.41
N LEU A 26 -0.45 -2.80 7.49
CA LEU A 26 -1.63 -2.02 7.12
C LEU A 26 -1.96 -2.30 5.65
N ALA A 27 -3.19 -2.66 5.35
CA ALA A 27 -3.65 -2.81 3.97
C ALA A 27 -5.06 -2.22 3.87
N THR A 28 -5.20 -1.12 3.15
CA THR A 28 -6.47 -0.40 3.07
C THR A 28 -6.62 0.33 1.75
N GLU A 29 -7.87 0.51 1.36
CA GLU A 29 -8.24 1.41 0.28
C GLU A 29 -8.51 2.80 0.88
N ILE A 30 -8.06 3.84 0.17
CA ILE A 30 -8.32 5.23 0.51
C ILE A 30 -8.80 5.97 -0.74
N GLU A 31 -9.70 6.91 -0.55
CA GLU A 31 -10.15 7.78 -1.63
C GLU A 31 -9.20 8.99 -1.74
N VAL A 32 -8.40 9.03 -2.82
CA VAL A 32 -7.59 10.19 -3.14
C VAL A 32 -7.83 10.65 -4.57
N ASP A 33 -7.62 11.94 -4.77
CA ASP A 33 -7.84 12.66 -6.02
C ASP A 33 -6.68 12.51 -7.02
N SER A 34 -5.49 12.13 -6.55
CA SER A 34 -4.31 11.97 -7.40
C SER A 34 -3.34 10.93 -6.86
N ALA A 35 -2.52 10.37 -7.75
CA ALA A 35 -1.41 9.49 -7.38
C ALA A 35 -0.35 10.20 -6.52
N ASP A 36 -0.20 11.53 -6.64
CA ASP A 36 0.72 12.31 -5.82
C ASP A 36 0.19 12.45 -4.38
N THR A 37 -1.12 12.69 -4.22
CA THR A 37 -1.78 12.66 -2.89
C THR A 37 -1.59 11.29 -2.24
N LEU A 38 -1.78 10.19 -2.98
CA LEU A 38 -1.53 8.83 -2.49
C LEU A 38 -0.11 8.67 -1.95
N ARG A 39 0.90 9.15 -2.68
CA ARG A 39 2.31 9.10 -2.28
C ARG A 39 2.57 9.89 -1.01
N ASN A 40 1.98 11.09 -0.89
CA ASN A 40 2.12 11.91 0.31
C ASN A 40 1.50 11.23 1.53
N VAL A 41 0.30 10.63 1.39
CA VAL A 41 -0.33 9.86 2.48
C VAL A 41 0.51 8.63 2.84
N GLY A 42 1.01 7.88 1.85
CA GLY A 42 1.89 6.74 2.09
C GLY A 42 3.17 7.11 2.81
N GLN A 43 3.78 8.25 2.45
CA GLN A 43 4.93 8.77 3.17
C GLN A 43 4.59 9.10 4.62
N ALA A 44 3.49 9.81 4.87
CA ALA A 44 3.06 10.16 6.22
C ALA A 44 2.75 8.90 7.07
N VAL A 45 2.11 7.88 6.47
CA VAL A 45 1.90 6.58 7.11
C VAL A 45 3.24 5.96 7.49
N ARG A 46 4.22 5.91 6.58
CA ARG A 46 5.55 5.35 6.87
C ARG A 46 6.25 6.10 8.01
N GLU A 47 6.13 7.42 8.08
CA GLU A 47 6.74 8.24 9.14
C GLU A 47 6.11 7.97 10.51
N GLN A 48 4.82 7.60 10.55
CA GLN A 48 4.11 7.24 11.78
C GLN A 48 4.16 5.75 12.11
N LEU A 49 4.62 4.91 11.18
CA LEU A 49 4.68 3.46 11.31
C LEU A 49 6.10 3.05 11.77
N PRO A 50 6.29 2.75 13.06
CA PRO A 50 7.62 2.56 13.64
C PRO A 50 8.39 1.35 13.06
N SER A 51 7.68 0.24 12.82
CA SER A 51 8.21 -0.94 12.14
C SER A 51 7.07 -1.68 11.45
N GLY A 52 7.04 -1.63 10.12
CA GLY A 52 5.91 -2.19 9.39
C GLY A 52 5.93 -2.00 7.87
N VAL A 53 4.93 -2.61 7.25
CA VAL A 53 4.63 -2.48 5.82
C VAL A 53 3.19 -2.00 5.67
N ALA A 54 2.98 -0.95 4.87
CA ALA A 54 1.64 -0.45 4.58
C ALA A 54 1.36 -0.48 3.08
N TRP A 55 0.15 -0.90 2.71
CA TRP A 55 -0.43 -0.87 1.39
C TRP A 55 -1.62 0.08 1.39
N LEU A 56 -1.55 1.09 0.53
CA LEU A 56 -2.61 2.06 0.30
C LEU A 56 -3.04 1.94 -1.14
N ALA A 57 -4.29 1.58 -1.38
CA ALA A 57 -4.84 1.54 -2.72
C ALA A 57 -5.85 2.64 -2.93
N THR A 58 -5.97 3.11 -4.16
CA THR A 58 -7.00 4.06 -4.57
C THR A 58 -7.55 3.63 -5.91
N THR A 59 -8.85 3.70 -6.06
CA THR A 59 -9.53 3.50 -7.33
C THR A 59 -10.03 4.86 -7.79
N THR A 60 -9.53 5.33 -8.93
CA THR A 60 -9.98 6.59 -9.51
C THR A 60 -10.63 6.28 -10.86
N SER A 61 -11.87 6.73 -11.05
CA SER A 61 -12.54 6.69 -12.35
C SER A 61 -11.79 7.62 -13.29
N GLY A 62 -11.02 7.07 -14.24
CA GLY A 62 -10.21 7.86 -15.17
C GLY A 62 -11.07 8.66 -16.14
N SER A 63 -10.68 9.91 -16.41
CA SER A 63 -11.45 10.87 -17.23
C SER A 63 -11.00 10.96 -18.69
N SER A 64 -10.34 9.95 -19.27
CA SER A 64 -9.76 10.11 -20.61
C SER A 64 -9.91 8.95 -21.57
N ASP A 65 -10.05 7.70 -21.13
CA ASP A 65 -10.36 6.56 -22.00
C ASP A 65 -10.82 5.40 -21.09
N ASP A 66 -11.94 4.75 -21.43
CA ASP A 66 -12.69 3.74 -20.66
C ASP A 66 -11.87 2.62 -19.98
N ASN A 67 -11.29 2.87 -18.81
CA ASN A 67 -10.87 1.85 -17.83
C ASN A 67 -10.70 2.50 -16.44
N GLU A 68 -11.33 1.91 -15.42
CA GLU A 68 -11.04 2.23 -14.01
C GLU A 68 -9.55 2.02 -13.73
N LYS A 69 -8.89 3.06 -13.19
CA LYS A 69 -7.47 3.00 -12.88
C LYS A 69 -7.31 2.86 -11.38
N SER A 70 -7.10 1.63 -10.93
CA SER A 70 -6.71 1.36 -9.54
C SER A 70 -5.21 1.43 -9.40
N THR A 71 -4.75 2.12 -8.37
CA THR A 71 -3.34 2.32 -8.06
C THR A 71 -3.08 1.81 -6.66
N LEU A 72 -2.05 0.99 -6.52
CA LEU A 72 -1.60 0.45 -5.25
C LEU A 72 -0.23 1.02 -4.90
N LEU A 73 -0.10 1.64 -3.74
CA LEU A 73 1.14 2.10 -3.17
C LEU A 73 1.53 1.20 -2.00
N CYS A 74 2.80 0.82 -1.92
CA CYS A 74 3.36 0.13 -0.78
C CYS A 74 4.51 0.96 -0.20
N VAL A 75 4.55 1.07 1.12
CA VAL A 75 5.67 1.66 1.88
C VAL A 75 6.18 0.66 2.90
N VAL A 76 7.48 0.68 3.12
CA VAL A 76 8.19 -0.19 4.07
C VAL A 76 9.03 0.70 4.97
N SER A 77 8.99 0.46 6.28
CA SER A 77 9.81 1.20 7.26
C SER A 77 11.31 0.89 7.11
N ASP A 78 12.16 1.83 7.49
CA ASP A 78 13.61 1.74 7.25
C ASP A 78 14.28 0.56 7.98
N ASP A 79 13.76 0.15 9.13
CA ASP A 79 14.24 -1.00 9.87
C ASP A 79 13.97 -2.32 9.11
N LEU A 80 12.79 -2.46 8.49
CA LEU A 80 12.45 -3.62 7.67
C LEU A 80 13.25 -3.64 6.37
N ILE A 81 13.52 -2.48 5.78
CA ILE A 81 14.40 -2.39 4.60
C ILE A 81 15.79 -2.94 4.95
N LYS A 82 16.33 -2.59 6.12
CA LYS A 82 17.60 -3.15 6.62
C LYS A 82 17.54 -4.65 6.88
N ARG A 83 16.35 -5.17 7.22
CA ARG A 83 16.06 -6.62 7.34
C ARG A 83 15.82 -7.32 5.99
N GLY A 84 15.94 -6.61 4.86
CA GLY A 84 15.83 -7.19 3.52
C GLY A 84 14.43 -7.10 2.89
N PHE A 85 13.49 -6.39 3.52
CA PHE A 85 12.21 -6.07 2.90
C PHE A 85 12.40 -5.03 1.80
N LYS A 86 11.64 -5.14 0.72
CA LYS A 86 11.64 -4.14 -0.36
C LYS A 86 10.22 -3.84 -0.77
N ALA A 87 9.82 -2.57 -0.72
CA ALA A 87 8.49 -2.13 -1.13
C ALA A 87 8.13 -2.62 -2.55
N GLY A 88 9.11 -2.66 -3.46
CA GLY A 88 8.92 -3.18 -4.82
C GLY A 88 8.54 -4.67 -4.88
N GLU A 89 9.07 -5.50 -3.98
CA GLU A 89 8.69 -6.92 -3.88
C GLU A 89 7.30 -7.05 -3.23
N MET A 90 7.08 -6.31 -2.14
CA MET A 90 5.82 -6.33 -1.38
C MET A 90 4.62 -5.82 -2.18
N VAL A 91 4.79 -4.73 -2.95
CA VAL A 91 3.72 -4.21 -3.82
C VAL A 91 3.39 -5.17 -4.94
N ASN A 92 4.39 -5.83 -5.54
CA ASN A 92 4.18 -6.77 -6.64
C ASN A 92 3.46 -8.04 -6.17
N ALA A 93 3.79 -8.53 -4.97
CA ALA A 93 3.14 -9.70 -4.39
C ALA A 93 1.61 -9.50 -4.24
N VAL A 94 1.18 -8.30 -3.81
CA VAL A 94 -0.24 -7.95 -3.73
C VAL A 94 -0.81 -7.62 -5.11
N ALA A 95 -0.11 -6.81 -5.92
CA ALA A 95 -0.61 -6.37 -7.22
C ALA A 95 -0.90 -7.53 -8.17
N GLN A 96 -0.07 -8.59 -8.17
CA GLN A 96 -0.29 -9.75 -9.03
C GLN A 96 -1.60 -10.49 -8.74
N LEU A 97 -2.10 -10.46 -7.49
CA LEU A 97 -3.39 -11.05 -7.13
C LEU A 97 -4.57 -10.29 -7.77
N ALA A 98 -4.38 -9.01 -8.07
CA ALA A 98 -5.34 -8.14 -8.73
C ALA A 98 -4.92 -7.76 -10.18
N GLU A 99 -4.20 -8.67 -10.84
CA GLU A 99 -3.74 -8.55 -12.25
C GLU A 99 -2.92 -7.28 -12.53
N GLY A 100 -2.32 -6.74 -11.49
CA GLY A 100 -1.51 -5.55 -11.51
C GLY A 100 -0.01 -5.84 -11.61
N ARG A 101 0.74 -4.78 -11.87
CA ARG A 101 2.20 -4.81 -11.86
C ARG A 101 2.74 -3.47 -11.41
N GLY A 102 3.86 -3.51 -10.69
CA GLY A 102 4.50 -2.31 -10.16
C GLY A 102 6.00 -2.40 -10.02
N GLY A 103 6.54 -1.30 -9.50
CA GLY A 103 7.95 -1.12 -9.23
C GLY A 103 8.19 0.18 -8.49
N GLY A 104 9.40 0.33 -7.96
CA GLY A 104 9.78 1.55 -7.24
C GLY A 104 11.03 1.35 -6.41
N LYS A 105 11.23 2.28 -5.46
CA LYS A 105 12.38 2.27 -4.56
C LYS A 105 12.15 1.25 -3.42
N PRO A 106 13.21 0.81 -2.72
CA PRO A 106 13.08 -0.14 -1.61
C PRO A 106 12.15 0.32 -0.48
N ASN A 107 12.02 1.65 -0.28
CA ASN A 107 11.18 2.24 0.77
C ASN A 107 9.75 2.56 0.32
N MET A 108 9.52 2.71 -0.97
CA MET A 108 8.23 3.05 -1.54
C MET A 108 8.13 2.59 -2.98
N ALA A 109 7.07 1.85 -3.29
CA ALA A 109 6.81 1.35 -4.64
C ALA A 109 5.34 1.44 -4.99
N GLN A 110 5.06 1.51 -6.29
CA GLN A 110 3.72 1.70 -6.81
C GLN A 110 3.42 0.67 -7.88
N ALA A 111 2.18 0.21 -7.93
CA ALA A 111 1.65 -0.70 -8.93
C ALA A 111 0.35 -0.17 -9.52
N GLY A 112 0.17 -0.37 -10.82
CA GLY A 112 -1.14 -0.25 -11.45
C GLY A 112 -1.89 -1.56 -11.32
N ILE A 113 -3.17 -1.50 -10.97
CA ILE A 113 -4.07 -2.63 -10.78
C ILE A 113 -5.08 -2.62 -11.94
N LYS A 114 -5.24 -3.77 -12.59
CA LYS A 114 -6.14 -3.93 -13.75
C LYS A 114 -7.50 -4.52 -13.38
N ALA A 115 -7.57 -5.25 -12.27
CA ALA A 115 -8.80 -5.82 -11.74
C ALA A 115 -9.12 -5.17 -10.38
N PRO A 116 -9.70 -3.95 -10.36
CA PRO A 116 -10.12 -3.26 -9.13
C PRO A 116 -10.97 -4.14 -8.21
N GLU A 117 -11.83 -4.98 -8.80
CA GLU A 117 -12.73 -5.88 -8.09
C GLU A 117 -11.99 -6.96 -7.27
N LYS A 118 -10.72 -7.25 -7.60
CA LYS A 118 -9.87 -8.20 -6.86
C LYS A 118 -8.99 -7.53 -5.80
N LEU A 119 -9.02 -6.20 -5.73
CA LEU A 119 -8.12 -5.43 -4.87
C LEU A 119 -8.37 -5.69 -3.39
N ALA A 120 -9.64 -5.74 -2.96
CA ALA A 120 -10.00 -6.04 -1.58
C ALA A 120 -9.48 -7.42 -1.13
N ASP A 121 -9.68 -8.44 -1.97
CA ASP A 121 -9.17 -9.80 -1.72
C ASP A 121 -7.63 -9.84 -1.71
N ALA A 122 -6.99 -9.08 -2.60
CA ALA A 122 -5.53 -8.98 -2.65
C ALA A 122 -4.95 -8.32 -1.39
N LEU A 123 -5.57 -7.23 -0.92
CA LEU A 123 -5.16 -6.52 0.30
C LEU A 123 -5.33 -7.41 1.54
N ALA A 124 -6.39 -8.23 1.60
CA ALA A 124 -6.59 -9.20 2.67
C ALA A 124 -5.46 -10.27 2.75
N LYS A 125 -4.66 -10.43 1.69
CA LYS A 125 -3.48 -11.32 1.68
C LYS A 125 -2.17 -10.65 2.10
N ALA A 126 -2.17 -9.33 2.32
CA ALA A 126 -0.97 -8.61 2.75
C ALA A 126 -0.32 -9.18 4.04
N PRO A 127 -1.06 -9.56 5.09
CA PRO A 127 -0.50 -10.18 6.29
C PRO A 127 0.22 -11.50 6.01
N ASP A 128 -0.37 -12.35 5.18
CA ASP A 128 0.21 -13.63 4.78
C ASP A 128 1.52 -13.43 4.00
N ILE A 129 1.59 -12.40 3.16
CA ILE A 129 2.79 -12.04 2.40
C ILE A 129 3.91 -11.61 3.34
N VAL A 130 3.61 -10.79 4.36
CA VAL A 130 4.59 -10.38 5.38
C VAL A 130 5.07 -11.59 6.18
N ARG A 131 4.16 -12.42 6.67
CA ARG A 131 4.51 -13.65 7.40
C ARG A 131 5.42 -14.57 6.59
N LYS A 132 5.11 -14.79 5.30
CA LYS A 132 5.98 -15.57 4.41
C LYS A 132 7.37 -14.96 4.22
N LYS A 133 7.46 -13.63 4.16
CA LYS A 133 8.74 -12.92 4.04
C LYS A 133 9.56 -13.00 5.33
N LEU A 134 8.92 -13.08 6.50
CA LEU A 134 9.57 -13.28 7.79
C LEU A 134 10.06 -14.72 8.03
N ALA A 135 9.34 -15.70 7.48
CA ALA A 135 9.69 -17.12 7.60
C ALA A 135 10.85 -17.56 6.67
N ASN A 136 11.27 -16.70 5.74
CA ASN A 136 12.35 -16.92 4.77
C ASN A 136 13.66 -16.28 5.22
#